data_AF-A0AAJ5FML9-F1
#
_entry.id   AF-A0AAJ5FML9-F1
#
_cell.length_a   1.000
_cell.length_b   1.000
_cell.length_c   1.000
_cell.angle_alpha   90.00
_cell.angle_beta   90.00
_cell.angle_gamma   90.00
#
_symmetry.space_group_name_H-M   'P 1'
#
loop_
_entity.id
_entity.type
_entity.pdbx_description
1 polymer ?
#
loop_
_entity_poly.entity_id
_entity_poly.type
_entity_poly.pdbx_seq_one_letter_code
_entity_poly.pdbx_strand_id
1 'polypeptide(L)' 'MYCLIVNSRYHQAAKNVGECLKVTAAVKNGVIEALKSIDSQQVLVLQRRPEFLVETSPQIQIIFTDLIVRC' A
#
# COMPACT_ATOMS: atom_id res chain seq x y z
N MET A 1 3.43 -5.21 -15.25
CA MET A 1 4.03 -4.40 -14.16
C MET A 1 3.39 -3.02 -14.22
N TYR A 2 2.61 -2.64 -13.21
CA TYR A 2 1.90 -1.34 -13.19
C TYR A 2 2.74 -0.32 -12.41
N CYS A 3 2.92 0.88 -12.96
CA CYS A 3 3.62 1.97 -12.31
C CYS A 3 2.59 3.05 -11.94
N LEU A 4 2.42 3.32 -10.66
CA LEU A 4 1.50 4.33 -10.15
C LEU A 4 2.28 5.48 -9.52
N ILE A 5 1.86 6.71 -9.79
CA ILE A 5 2.39 7.90 -9.12
C ILE A 5 1.61 8.05 -7.81
N VAL A 6 2.34 8.19 -6.71
CA VAL A 6 1.79 8.31 -5.36
C VAL A 6 2.52 9.40 -4.59
N ASN A 7 1.93 9.89 -3.51
CA ASN A 7 2.59 10.83 -2.62
C ASN A 7 3.65 10.13 -1.75
N SER A 8 4.61 10.91 -1.27
CA SER A 8 5.60 10.48 -0.29
C SER A 8 5.71 11.56 0.79
N ARG A 9 5.27 11.21 2.00
CA ARG A 9 5.30 12.10 3.19
C ARG A 9 5.62 11.27 4.43
N TYR A 10 6.85 10.77 4.48
CA TYR A 10 7.36 9.97 5.58
C TYR A 10 8.89 10.15 5.69
N HIS A 11 9.44 10.04 6.89
CA HIS A 11 10.90 10.07 7.13
C HIS A 11 11.48 8.67 7.40
N GLN A 12 10.63 7.67 7.60
CA GLN A 12 11.01 6.31 7.96
C GLN A 12 10.28 5.33 7.04
N ALA A 13 10.89 4.17 6.84
CA ALA A 13 10.34 3.07 6.04
C ALA A 13 10.66 1.73 6.70
N ALA A 14 9.87 0.71 6.36
CA ALA A 14 10.10 -0.64 6.84
C ALA A 14 11.45 -1.18 6.35
N LYS A 15 12.32 -1.56 7.29
CA LYS A 15 13.61 -2.20 7.00
C LYS A 15 13.47 -3.72 6.85
N ASN A 16 12.69 -4.33 7.73
CA ASN A 16 12.42 -5.78 7.76
C ASN A 16 10.91 -6.01 7.64
N VAL A 17 10.52 -7.09 6.96
CA VAL A 17 9.13 -7.51 6.80
C VAL A 17 8.88 -8.71 7.71
N GLY A 18 7.81 -8.66 8.49
CA GLY A 18 7.44 -9.79 9.35
C GLY A 18 7.05 -11.03 8.53
N GLU A 19 7.24 -12.22 9.08
CA GLU A 19 7.10 -13.49 8.36
C GLU A 19 5.71 -13.72 7.76
N CYS A 20 4.65 -13.19 8.39
CA CYS A 20 3.27 -13.32 7.91
C CYS A 20 2.88 -12.23 6.90
N LEU A 21 3.82 -11.40 6.45
CA LEU A 21 3.60 -10.31 5.51
C LEU A 21 4.45 -10.50 4.25
N LYS A 22 3.96 -10.00 3.13
CA LYS A 22 4.73 -9.92 1.88
C LYS A 22 4.67 -8.54 1.24
N VAL A 23 5.75 -8.17 0.58
CA VAL A 23 5.85 -6.93 -0.20
C VAL A 23 4.99 -7.03 -1.45
N THR A 24 4.18 -6.01 -1.70
CA THR A 24 3.32 -5.91 -2.89
C THR A 24 3.62 -4.69 -3.75
N ALA A 25 4.28 -3.67 -3.19
CA ALA A 25 4.77 -2.53 -3.94
C ALA A 25 6.05 -2.00 -3.32
N ALA A 26 6.97 -1.53 -4.16
CA ALA A 26 8.16 -0.80 -3.77
C ALA A 26 8.48 0.25 -4.86
N VAL A 27 9.16 1.31 -4.47
CA VAL A 27 9.74 2.27 -5.43
C VAL A 27 11.11 1.79 -5.94
N LYS A 28 11.64 2.44 -6.98
CA LYS A 28 12.87 2.02 -7.68
C LYS A 28 14.10 1.83 -6.78
N ASN A 29 14.20 2.59 -5.69
CA ASN A 29 15.32 2.49 -4.74
C ASN A 29 15.10 1.41 -3.65
N GLY A 30 14.06 0.59 -3.78
CA GLY A 30 13.78 -0.51 -2.85
C GLY A 30 12.98 -0.13 -1.61
N VAL A 31 12.61 1.14 -1.43
CA VAL A 31 11.71 1.53 -0.32
C VAL A 31 10.35 0.85 -0.52
N ILE A 32 9.94 0.10 0.50
CA ILE A 32 8.67 -0.64 0.52
C ILE A 32 7.52 0.34 0.64
N GLU A 33 6.57 0.24 -0.29
CA GLU A 33 5.38 1.11 -0.34
C GLU A 33 4.09 0.41 0.05
N ALA A 34 4.05 -0.93 -0.05
CA ALA A 34 2.90 -1.71 0.38
C ALA A 34 3.29 -3.11 0.83
N LEU A 35 2.61 -3.57 1.88
CA LEU A 35 2.66 -4.93 2.41
C LEU A 35 1.25 -5.49 2.49
N LYS A 36 1.11 -6.82 2.45
CA LYS A 36 -0.15 -7.48 2.81
C LYS A 36 0.08 -8.77 3.57
N SER A 37 -0.95 -9.25 4.26
CA SER A 37 -0.98 -10.59 4.85
C SER A 37 -0.77 -11.66 3.78
N ILE A 38 -0.05 -12.72 4.15
CA ILE A 38 0.14 -13.91 3.31
C ILE A 38 -1.13 -14.76 3.33
N ASP A 39 -1.71 -14.97 4.51
CA ASP A 39 -2.74 -15.98 4.77
C ASP A 39 -4.17 -15.43 4.83
N SER A 40 -4.34 -14.11 4.75
CA SER A 40 -5.65 -13.48 4.80
C SER A 40 -5.72 -12.24 3.91
N GLN A 41 -6.95 -11.80 3.60
CA GLN A 41 -7.18 -10.51 2.91
C GLN A 41 -7.42 -9.34 3.88
N GLN A 42 -7.35 -9.59 5.20
CA GLN A 42 -7.73 -8.59 6.21
C GLN A 42 -6.67 -7.52 6.46
N VAL A 43 -5.42 -7.74 6.06
CA VAL A 43 -4.32 -6.80 6.32
C VAL A 43 -3.73 -6.31 5.01
N LEU A 44 -3.86 -5.01 4.78
CA LEU A 44 -3.16 -4.24 3.76
C LEU A 44 -2.49 -3.05 4.44
N VAL A 45 -1.19 -2.87 4.22
CA VAL A 45 -0.40 -1.77 4.75
C VAL A 45 0.11 -0.93 3.59
N LEU A 46 -0.02 0.38 3.70
CA LEU A 46 0.43 1.35 2.70
C LEU A 46 1.30 2.39 3.39
N GLN A 47 2.48 2.65 2.83
CA GLN A 47 3.42 3.64 3.35
C GLN A 47 3.02 5.07 2.95
N ARG A 48 2.57 5.23 1.70
CA ARG A 48 1.91 6.43 1.18
C ARG A 48 0.62 6.77 1.93
N ARG A 49 0.12 7.98 1.68
CA ARG A 49 -1.12 8.51 2.25
C ARG A 49 -2.26 8.48 1.21
N PRO A 50 -2.95 7.34 1.01
CA PRO A 50 -3.97 7.19 -0.04
C PRO A 50 -5.18 8.12 0.16
N GLU A 51 -5.44 8.57 1.39
CA GLU A 51 -6.53 9.49 1.72
C GLU A 51 -6.42 10.85 1.02
N PHE A 52 -5.22 11.30 0.67
CA PHE A 52 -5.01 12.55 -0.09
C PHE A 52 -5.09 12.38 -1.60
N LEU A 53 -5.21 11.14 -2.09
CA LEU A 53 -5.22 10.84 -3.52
C LEU A 53 -6.58 10.28 -3.97
N VAL A 54 -7.46 9.96 -3.04
CA VAL A 54 -8.71 9.24 -3.30
C VAL A 54 -9.63 10.00 -4.26
N GLU A 55 -9.72 11.33 -4.13
CA GLU A 55 -10.58 12.17 -4.98
C GLU A 55 -10.05 12.33 -6.40
N THR A 56 -8.74 12.16 -6.60
CA THR A 56 -8.06 12.46 -7.86
C THR A 56 -7.51 11.23 -8.57
N SER A 57 -7.49 10.07 -7.89
CA SER A 57 -6.99 8.81 -8.43
C SER A 57 -8.02 7.69 -8.27
N PRO A 58 -8.71 7.30 -9.37
CA PRO A 58 -9.61 6.16 -9.37
C PRO A 58 -8.96 4.87 -8.90
N GLN A 59 -7.66 4.70 -9.16
CA GLN A 59 -6.90 3.53 -8.73
C GLN A 59 -6.73 3.47 -7.21
N ILE A 60 -6.64 4.63 -6.55
CA ILE A 60 -6.57 4.71 -5.09
C ILE A 60 -7.95 4.47 -4.47
N GLN A 61 -9.03 4.97 -5.09
CA GLN A 61 -10.40 4.71 -4.64
C GLN A 61 -10.70 3.21 -4.50
N ILE A 62 -10.18 2.38 -5.43
CA ILE A 62 -10.35 0.92 -5.39
C ILE A 62 -9.90 0.33 -4.05
N ILE A 63 -8.83 0.86 -3.44
CA ILE A 63 -8.30 0.38 -2.16
C ILE A 63 -9.33 0.56 -1.04
N PHE A 64 -10.00 1.72 -1.00
CA PHE A 64 -11.01 2.00 0.01
C PHE A 64 -12.30 1.22 -0.24
N THR A 65 -12.72 1.07 -1.50
CA THR A 65 -13.86 0.21 -1.86
C THR A 65 -13.63 -1.23 -1.41
N ASP A 66 -12.43 -1.76 -1.70
CA ASP A 66 -12.01 -3.10 -1.31
C ASP A 66 -11.91 -3.26 0.22
N LEU A 67 -11.48 -2.24 0.96
CA LEU A 67 -11.55 -2.23 2.42
C LEU A 67 -13.00 -2.36 2.92
N ILE A 68 -13.92 -1.57 2.37
CA ILE A 68 -15.34 -1.56 2.79
C ILE A 68 -16.00 -2.91 2.49
N VAL A 69 -15.75 -3.50 1.32
CA VAL A 69 -16.35 -4.77 0.90
C VAL A 69 -15.90 -5.95 1.77
N ARG A 70 -14.71 -5.86 2.39
CA ARG A 70 -14.18 -6.91 3.27
C ARG A 70 -14.66 -6.81 4.72
N CYS A 71 -15.24 -5.68 5.12
CA CYS A 71 -15.83 -5.48 6.44
C CYS A 71 -17.23 -6.10 6.51
#